data_AF-A0A5R9JD15-F1
#
_entry.id   AF-A0A5R9JD15-F1
#
_cell.length_a   1.000
_cell.length_b   1.000
_cell.length_c   1.000
_cell.angle_alpha   90.00
_cell.angle_beta   90.00
_cell.angle_gamma   90.00
#
_symmetry.space_group_name_H-M   'P 1'
#
loop_
_entity.id
_entity.type
_entity.pdbx_description
1 polymer ?
#
loop_
_entity_poly.entity_id
_entity_poly.type
_entity_poly.pdbx_seq_one_letter_code
_entity_poly.pdbx_strand_id
1 'polypeptide(L)'
;MAARSVTKPLDPDLVWFQVRNGIHLITCNVSDEALEAVSSLEAESSMSLRRRSFDRFRMLIEAAARLKLTSMPADFSGRLVLSSRDLRLVPPAAGVPVYGSLGRRAPDPAVAA
;
A
#
# COMPACT_ATOMS: atom_id res chain seq x y z
N MET A 1 -12.83 -11.22 31.07
CA MET A 1 -13.65 -11.87 30.03
C MET A 1 -13.19 -11.36 28.68
N ALA A 2 -12.70 -12.25 27.82
CA ALA A 2 -12.01 -11.91 26.57
C ALA A 2 -13.01 -11.69 25.41
N ALA A 3 -12.95 -10.54 24.76
CA ALA A 3 -13.65 -10.30 23.50
C ALA A 3 -12.94 -11.06 22.37
N ARG A 4 -13.44 -12.24 22.02
CA ARG A 4 -13.01 -13.00 20.84
C ARG A 4 -13.69 -12.37 19.63
N SER A 5 -13.06 -11.36 19.04
CA SER A 5 -13.47 -10.84 17.74
C SER A 5 -13.23 -11.93 16.70
N VAL A 6 -14.31 -12.58 16.25
CA VAL A 6 -14.30 -13.52 15.13
C VAL A 6 -14.00 -12.71 13.87
N THR A 7 -12.72 -12.54 13.56
CA THR A 7 -12.29 -12.12 12.23
C THR A 7 -12.67 -13.25 11.28
N LYS A 8 -13.68 -13.03 10.43
CA LYS A 8 -13.99 -13.89 9.28
C LYS A 8 -12.68 -14.31 8.60
N PRO A 9 -12.56 -15.56 8.10
CA PRO A 9 -11.37 -15.98 7.38
C PRO A 9 -11.13 -14.95 6.28
N LEU A 10 -9.97 -14.34 6.39
CA LEU A 10 -9.51 -13.36 5.44
C LEU A 10 -9.30 -14.13 4.13
N ASP A 11 -9.84 -13.70 2.99
CA ASP A 11 -9.62 -14.36 1.71
C ASP A 11 -8.12 -14.63 1.55
N PRO A 12 -7.71 -15.91 1.48
CA PRO A 12 -6.30 -16.29 1.60
C PRO A 12 -5.44 -15.78 0.44
N ASP A 13 -6.11 -15.32 -0.63
CA ASP A 13 -5.49 -14.85 -1.87
C ASP A 13 -5.13 -13.36 -1.87
N LEU A 14 -5.50 -12.63 -0.82
CA LEU A 14 -5.30 -11.18 -0.74
C LEU A 14 -4.32 -10.82 0.39
N VAL A 15 -3.52 -9.77 0.18
CA VAL A 15 -2.49 -9.33 1.16
C VAL A 15 -3.06 -8.28 2.11
N TRP A 16 -3.24 -8.66 3.39
CA TRP A 16 -3.94 -7.85 4.39
C TRP A 16 -2.98 -7.42 5.50
N PHE A 17 -3.26 -6.25 6.06
CA PHE A 17 -2.52 -5.69 7.16
C PHE A 17 -3.44 -4.81 8.01
N GLN A 18 -2.98 -4.40 9.19
CA GLN A 18 -3.75 -3.59 10.11
C GLN A 18 -3.04 -2.28 10.38
N VAL A 19 -3.79 -1.19 10.37
CA VAL A 19 -3.30 0.15 10.69
C VAL A 19 -4.13 0.70 11.84
N ARG A 20 -3.45 1.34 12.80
CA ARG A 20 -4.13 2.06 13.88
C ARG A 20 -4.55 3.45 13.41
N ASN A 21 -5.82 3.77 13.60
CA ASN A 21 -6.37 5.13 13.49
C ASN A 21 -6.87 5.57 14.87
N GLY A 22 -6.02 6.26 15.64
CA GLY A 22 -6.30 6.57 17.03
C GLY A 22 -6.50 5.30 17.87
N ILE A 23 -7.72 5.11 18.38
CA ILE A 23 -8.11 3.94 19.20
C ILE A 23 -8.61 2.75 18.36
N HIS A 24 -8.88 2.94 17.06
CA HIS A 24 -9.44 1.91 16.20
C HIS A 24 -8.34 1.18 15.42
N LEU A 25 -8.49 -0.14 15.29
CA LEU A 25 -7.64 -0.98 14.46
C LEU A 25 -8.36 -1.28 13.15
N ILE A 26 -7.85 -0.72 12.05
CA ILE A 26 -8.48 -0.80 10.74
C ILE A 26 -7.83 -1.92 9.93
N THR A 27 -8.66 -2.86 9.45
CA THR A 27 -8.21 -3.89 8.52
C THR A 27 -8.09 -3.29 7.13
N CYS A 28 -6.88 -3.32 6.59
CA CYS A 28 -6.56 -2.83 5.26
C CYS A 28 -6.15 -4.01 4.37
N ASN A 29 -6.55 -3.97 3.10
CA ASN A 29 -6.06 -4.89 2.08
C ASN A 29 -5.55 -4.09 0.90
N VAL A 30 -4.48 -4.59 0.28
CA VAL A 30 -3.93 -4.01 -0.95
C VAL A 30 -4.48 -4.79 -2.13
N SER A 31 -4.93 -4.11 -3.17
CA SER A 31 -5.34 -4.80 -4.39
C SER A 31 -4.13 -5.42 -5.09
N ASP A 32 -4.34 -6.56 -5.74
CA ASP A 32 -3.30 -7.27 -6.48
C ASP A 32 -2.66 -6.36 -7.54
N GLU A 33 -3.50 -5.64 -8.30
CA GLU A 33 -3.07 -4.64 -9.28
C GLU A 33 -2.15 -3.57 -8.66
N ALA A 34 -2.40 -3.16 -7.42
CA ALA A 34 -1.56 -2.17 -6.75
C ALA A 34 -0.17 -2.73 -6.38
N LEU A 35 -0.12 -3.99 -5.92
CA LEU A 35 1.12 -4.70 -5.60
C LEU A 35 1.95 -5.01 -6.85
N GLU A 36 1.27 -5.43 -7.92
CA GLU A 36 1.87 -5.68 -9.22
C GLU A 36 2.44 -4.37 -9.79
N ALA A 37 1.66 -3.29 -9.76
CA ALA A 37 2.07 -2.03 -10.34
C ALA A 37 3.14 -1.29 -9.52
N VAL A 38 3.20 -1.42 -8.19
CA VAL A 38 4.31 -0.83 -7.38
C VAL A 38 5.62 -1.56 -7.57
N SER A 39 5.55 -2.86 -7.82
CA SER A 39 6.73 -3.73 -7.97
C SER A 39 7.11 -3.96 -9.42
N SER A 40 6.37 -3.36 -10.36
CA SER A 40 6.48 -3.61 -11.80
C SER A 40 6.52 -5.10 -12.14
N LEU A 41 5.68 -5.86 -11.45
CA LEU A 41 5.49 -7.27 -11.74
C LEU A 41 4.54 -7.44 -12.92
N GLU A 42 4.61 -8.61 -13.56
CA GLU A 42 3.63 -9.02 -14.55
C GLU A 42 2.26 -9.22 -13.90
N ALA A 43 1.20 -8.93 -14.66
CA ALA A 43 -0.17 -9.19 -14.23
C ALA A 43 -0.33 -10.69 -13.91
N GLU A 44 -1.14 -11.04 -12.91
CA GLU A 44 -1.33 -12.41 -12.41
C GLU A 44 -0.10 -13.01 -11.72
N SER A 45 0.67 -12.16 -11.03
CA SER A 45 1.81 -12.62 -10.23
C SER A 45 1.39 -13.54 -9.09
N SER A 46 2.20 -14.55 -8.79
CA SER A 46 1.92 -15.49 -7.70
C SER A 46 1.77 -14.77 -6.34
N MET A 47 0.93 -15.33 -5.47
CA MET A 47 0.67 -14.77 -4.14
C MET A 47 1.97 -14.59 -3.32
N SER A 48 2.96 -15.46 -3.50
CA SER A 48 4.27 -15.35 -2.86
C SER A 48 5.05 -14.10 -3.32
N LEU A 49 4.97 -13.74 -4.61
CA LEU A 49 5.59 -12.52 -5.16
C LEU A 49 4.85 -11.27 -4.70
N ARG A 50 3.52 -11.32 -4.64
CA ARG A 50 2.69 -10.22 -4.09
C ARG A 50 2.99 -9.98 -2.61
N ARG A 51 3.18 -11.03 -1.81
CA ARG A 51 3.59 -10.94 -0.39
C ARG A 51 4.96 -10.28 -0.23
N ARG A 52 5.96 -10.72 -1.01
CA ARG A 52 7.30 -10.11 -1.00
C ARG A 52 7.27 -8.64 -1.42
N SER A 53 6.45 -8.32 -2.41
CA SER A 53 6.20 -6.96 -2.87
C SER A 53 5.61 -6.09 -1.77
N PHE A 54 4.59 -6.62 -1.08
CA PHE A 54 4.03 -5.96 0.09
C PHE A 54 5.08 -5.69 1.16
N ASP A 55 5.89 -6.69 1.54
CA ASP A 55 6.93 -6.50 2.57
C ASP A 55 7.98 -5.45 2.15
N ARG A 56 8.38 -5.45 0.88
CA ARG A 56 9.32 -4.48 0.32
C ARG A 56 8.78 -3.04 0.33
N PHE A 57 7.50 -2.88 -0.03
CA PHE A 57 6.85 -1.57 -0.12
C PHE A 57 5.96 -1.25 1.09
N ARG A 58 6.14 -1.99 2.19
CA ARG A 58 5.28 -1.91 3.38
C ARG A 58 5.16 -0.50 3.92
N MET A 59 6.28 0.24 3.98
CA MET A 59 6.28 1.63 4.45
C MET A 59 5.42 2.55 3.56
N LEU A 60 5.49 2.40 2.24
CA LEU A 60 4.66 3.17 1.31
C LEU A 60 3.18 2.76 1.43
N ILE A 61 2.90 1.47 1.54
CA ILE A 61 1.54 0.95 1.68
C ILE A 61 0.90 1.43 3.00
N GLU A 62 1.64 1.40 4.10
CA GLU A 62 1.19 1.91 5.40
C GLU A 62 0.98 3.43 5.36
N ALA A 63 1.86 4.18 4.68
CA ALA A 63 1.68 5.62 4.47
C ALA A 63 0.43 5.94 3.65
N ALA A 64 0.17 5.17 2.57
CA ALA A 64 -1.03 5.29 1.76
C ALA A 64 -2.31 5.02 2.56
N ALA A 65 -2.30 3.96 3.40
CA ALA A 65 -3.42 3.68 4.30
C ALA A 65 -3.69 4.83 5.26
N ARG A 66 -2.66 5.37 5.90
CA ARG A 66 -2.82 6.50 6.82
C ARG A 66 -3.35 7.74 6.11
N LEU A 67 -2.84 8.06 4.92
CA LEU A 67 -3.28 9.21 4.13
C LEU A 67 -4.75 9.05 3.68
N LYS A 68 -5.14 7.84 3.28
CA LYS A 68 -6.54 7.54 2.94
C LYS A 68 -7.44 7.64 4.17
N LEU A 69 -6.98 7.18 5.33
CA LEU A 69 -7.70 7.29 6.60
C LEU A 69 -7.84 8.74 7.07
N THR A 70 -6.87 9.62 6.82
CA THR A 70 -7.03 11.06 7.13
C THR A 70 -8.12 11.75 6.32
N SER A 71 -8.51 11.16 5.19
CA SER A 71 -9.62 11.65 4.36
C SER A 71 -10.96 11.01 4.76
N MET A 72 -10.97 10.10 5.72
CA MET A 72 -12.16 9.40 6.21
C MET A 72 -12.61 9.94 7.57
N PRO A 73 -13.87 9.68 7.97
CA PRO A 73 -14.35 9.99 9.31
C PRO A 73 -13.49 9.30 10.38
N ALA A 74 -13.26 9.98 11.51
CA ALA A 74 -12.46 9.47 12.62
C ALA A 74 -12.98 8.12 13.17
N ASP A 75 -14.30 7.91 13.11
CA ASP A 75 -14.99 6.71 13.58
C ASP A 75 -15.10 5.61 12.50
N PHE A 76 -14.34 5.71 11.40
CA PHE A 76 -14.34 4.68 10.38
C PHE A 76 -13.88 3.35 10.97
N SER A 77 -14.75 2.34 10.97
CA SER A 77 -14.48 0.99 11.49
C SER A 77 -14.55 -0.09 10.39
N GLY A 78 -14.50 0.33 9.12
CA GLY A 78 -14.66 -0.54 7.96
C GLY A 78 -13.37 -1.21 7.48
N ARG A 79 -13.46 -1.89 6.33
CA ARG A 79 -12.30 -2.40 5.61
C ARG A 79 -11.82 -1.37 4.61
N LEU A 80 -10.51 -1.15 4.56
CA LEU A 80 -9.88 -0.21 3.64
C LEU A 80 -9.19 -0.97 2.50
N VAL A 81 -9.62 -0.74 1.26
CA VAL A 81 -8.92 -1.26 0.08
C VAL A 81 -7.97 -0.19 -0.46
N LEU A 82 -6.70 -0.52 -0.58
CA LEU A 82 -5.69 0.32 -1.23
C LEU A 82 -5.51 -0.09 -2.68
N SER A 83 -5.66 0.90 -3.57
CA SER A 83 -5.46 0.79 -5.02
C SER A 83 -4.12 1.37 -5.45
N SER A 84 -3.73 1.11 -6.70
CA SER A 84 -2.51 1.67 -7.30
C SER A 84 -2.51 3.20 -7.30
N ARG A 85 -3.69 3.83 -7.36
CA ARG A 85 -3.84 5.29 -7.27
C ARG A 85 -3.54 5.81 -5.87
N ASP A 86 -3.99 5.13 -4.83
CA ASP A 86 -3.73 5.53 -3.44
C ASP A 86 -2.23 5.50 -3.14
N LEU A 87 -1.52 4.51 -3.68
CA LEU A 87 -0.07 4.39 -3.56
C LEU A 87 0.69 5.54 -4.26
N ARG A 88 0.14 6.10 -5.34
CA ARG A 88 0.72 7.26 -6.08
C ARG A 88 0.49 8.58 -5.38
N LEU A 89 -0.51 8.67 -4.50
CA LEU A 89 -0.83 9.90 -3.75
C LEU A 89 0.08 10.10 -2.54
N VAL A 90 0.87 9.09 -2.16
CA VAL A 90 1.81 9.20 -1.05
C VAL A 90 2.91 10.19 -1.42
N PRO A 91 3.06 11.31 -0.70
CA PRO A 91 4.12 12.26 -0.98
C PRO A 91 5.49 11.61 -0.71
N PRO A 92 6.53 12.00 -1.46
CA PRO A 92 7.90 11.54 -1.22
C PRO A 92 8.37 12.06 0.15
N ALA A 93 8.23 11.23 1.18
CA ALA A 93 8.75 11.48 2.52
C ALA A 93 10.08 10.75 2.70
N ALA A 94 10.97 11.31 3.53
CA ALA A 94 12.27 10.70 3.80
C ALA A 94 12.13 9.25 4.25
N GLY A 95 12.69 8.31 3.48
CA GLY A 95 12.65 6.87 3.75
C GLY A 95 11.46 6.11 3.14
N VAL A 96 10.50 6.78 2.50
CA VAL A 96 9.39 6.11 1.79
C VAL A 96 9.76 5.92 0.32
N PRO A 97 9.80 4.67 -0.20
CA PRO A 97 10.07 4.43 -1.61
C PRO A 97 8.97 5.08 -2.46
N VAL A 98 9.32 5.86 -3.48
CA VAL A 98 8.35 6.59 -4.30
C VAL A 98 7.81 5.68 -5.40
N TYR A 99 6.49 5.46 -5.38
CA TYR A 99 5.79 4.72 -6.43
C TYR A 99 5.99 5.40 -7.80
N GLY A 100 6.39 4.63 -8.82
CA GLY A 100 6.59 5.16 -10.19
C GLY A 100 7.93 5.83 -10.45
N SER A 101 8.87 5.81 -9.49
CA SER A 101 10.25 6.28 -9.70
C SER A 101 11.15 5.24 -10.39
N LEU A 102 10.58 4.40 -11.25
CA LEU A 102 11.37 3.68 -12.24
C LEU A 102 11.62 4.63 -13.41
N GLY A 103 12.69 5.41 -13.30
CA GLY A 103 13.33 6.04 -14.44
C GLY A 103 12.63 7.29 -14.98
N ARG A 104 12.77 8.42 -14.28
CA ARG A 104 13.22 9.61 -15.01
C ARG A 104 14.74 9.59 -14.95
N ARG A 105 15.36 8.85 -15.88
CA ARG A 105 16.69 9.23 -16.35
C ARG A 105 16.50 10.66 -16.83
N ALA A 106 16.94 11.63 -16.04
CA ALA A 106 17.06 12.98 -16.53
C ALA A 106 17.83 12.86 -17.86
N PRO A 107 17.37 13.45 -18.97
CA PRO A 107 18.28 13.65 -20.07
C PRO A 107 19.41 14.51 -19.48
N ASP A 108 20.57 13.87 -19.30
CA ASP A 108 21.84 14.54 -19.08
C ASP A 108 21.90 15.68 -20.12
N PRO A 109 21.95 16.97 -19.72
CA PRO A 109 22.24 18.03 -20.67
C PRO A 109 23.76 18.00 -20.95
N ALA A 110 24.25 16.89 -21.50
CA ALA A 110 25.50 16.86 -22.22
C ALA A 110 25.22 17.36 -23.65
N VAL A 111 25.02 18.67 -23.78
CA VAL A 111 25.37 19.49 -24.96
C VAL A 111 24.97 20.94 -24.67
N ALA A 112 25.96 21.75 -24.32
CA ALA A 112 25.99 23.16 -24.64
C ALA A 112 27.47 23.56 -24.75
N ALA A 113 27.95 23.52 -26.00
CA ALA A 113 29.06 24.27 -26.60
C ALA A 113 30.40 24.35 -25.86
#